data_AF-A0A529LQM4-F1
#
_entry.id   AF-A0A529LQM4-F1
#
_cell.length_a   1.000
_cell.length_b   1.000
_cell.length_c   1.000
_cell.angle_alpha   90.00
_cell.angle_beta   90.00
_cell.angle_gamma   90.00
#
_symmetry.space_group_name_H-M   'P 1'
#
loop_
_entity.id
_entity.type
_entity.pdbx_description
1 polymer ?
#
loop_
_entity_poly.entity_id
_entity_poly.type
_entity_poly.pdbx_seq_one_letter_code
_entity_poly.pdbx_strand_id
1 'polypeptide(L)' 'QAMPGVVGVLTGKELKADGIGNLICGWMIHSKDGTPMKMGAWSPLAVDKVRYVGDAVVIVVADTKGQARDAAEAVEI' A
#
# COMPACT_ATOMS: atom_id res chain seq x y z
N GLN A 1 -3.95 -14.03 15.38
CA GLN A 1 -5.25 -14.42 15.96
C GLN A 1 -6.23 -13.28 15.70
N ALA A 2 -7.46 -13.55 15.25
CA ALA A 2 -8.38 -12.48 14.86
C ALA A 2 -8.76 -11.63 16.08
N MET A 3 -8.44 -10.34 16.03
CA MET A 3 -8.90 -9.38 17.03
C MET A 3 -10.40 -9.09 16.83
N PRO A 4 -11.15 -8.76 17.89
CA PRO A 4 -12.58 -8.52 17.79
C PRO A 4 -12.93 -7.45 16.76
N GLY A 5 -13.89 -7.76 15.87
CA GLY A 5 -14.38 -6.84 14.84
C GLY A 5 -13.46 -6.68 13.62
N VAL A 6 -12.33 -7.40 13.53
CA VAL A 6 -11.49 -7.39 12.32
C VAL A 6 -12.11 -8.28 11.25
N VAL A 7 -12.41 -7.68 10.10
CA VAL A 7 -12.95 -8.35 8.91
C VAL A 7 -11.82 -8.97 8.09
N GLY A 8 -10.68 -8.27 8.00
CA GLY A 8 -9.52 -8.77 7.26
C GLY A 8 -8.31 -7.86 7.36
N VAL A 9 -7.15 -8.42 7.01
CA VAL A 9 -5.89 -7.71 6.85
C VAL A 9 -5.41 -7.96 5.43
N LEU A 10 -5.29 -6.91 4.64
CA LEU A 10 -4.91 -6.96 3.24
C LEU A 10 -3.46 -6.48 3.07
N THR A 11 -2.72 -7.19 2.24
CA THR A 11 -1.29 -6.95 1.99
C THR A 11 -1.03 -6.44 0.58
N GLY A 12 0.15 -5.86 0.35
CA GLY A 12 0.56 -5.47 -1.01
C GLY A 12 0.62 -6.64 -2.01
N LYS A 13 0.81 -7.88 -1.53
CA LYS A 13 0.82 -9.08 -2.39
C LYS A 13 -0.58 -9.39 -2.95
N GLU A 14 -1.61 -9.29 -2.11
CA GLU A 14 -3.00 -9.46 -2.55
C GLU A 14 -3.41 -8.35 -3.51
N LEU A 15 -3.07 -7.10 -3.19
CA LEU A 15 -3.31 -5.95 -4.06
C LEU A 15 -2.71 -6.16 -5.46
N LYS A 16 -1.49 -6.70 -5.53
CA LYS A 16 -0.83 -7.04 -6.80
C LYS A 16 -1.48 -8.23 -7.51
N ALA A 17 -1.91 -9.25 -6.78
CA ALA A 17 -2.60 -10.42 -7.32
C ALA A 17 -3.95 -10.03 -7.95
N ASP A 18 -4.65 -9.07 -7.35
CA ASP A 18 -5.91 -8.51 -7.85
C ASP A 18 -5.72 -7.59 -9.07
N GLY A 19 -4.48 -7.39 -9.53
CA GLY A 19 -4.17 -6.57 -10.71
C GLY A 19 -4.25 -5.07 -10.48
N ILE A 20 -4.29 -4.61 -9.22
CA ILE A 20 -4.29 -3.18 -8.89
C ILE A 20 -2.88 -2.64 -9.18
N GLY A 21 -2.82 -1.65 -10.08
CA GLY A 21 -1.58 -1.07 -10.56
C GLY A 21 -0.89 -0.11 -9.59
N ASN A 22 0.18 0.51 -10.08
CA ASN A 22 0.92 1.51 -9.33
C ASN A 22 0.20 2.87 -9.34
N LEU A 23 0.52 3.70 -8.34
CA LEU A 23 0.17 5.10 -8.30
C LEU A 23 0.81 5.82 -9.48
N ILE A 24 -0.05 6.37 -10.35
CA ILE A 24 0.38 7.12 -11.52
C ILE A 24 0.83 8.52 -11.11
N CYS A 25 1.84 9.06 -11.80
CA CYS A 25 2.07 10.49 -11.76
C CYS A 25 1.03 11.17 -12.65
N GLY A 26 0.18 12.02 -12.07
CA GLY A 26 -0.90 12.70 -12.80
C GLY A 26 -0.41 13.69 -13.87
N TRP A 27 0.85 14.14 -13.80
CA TRP A 27 1.47 15.00 -14.80
C TRP A 27 2.69 14.32 -15.40
N MET A 28 2.55 13.79 -16.61
CA MET A 28 3.67 13.21 -17.34
C MET A 28 4.59 14.30 -17.89
N ILE A 29 5.81 14.37 -17.38
CA ILE A 29 6.84 15.32 -17.82
C ILE A 29 7.81 14.60 -18.77
N HIS A 30 8.17 15.27 -19.86
CA HIS A 30 9.25 14.85 -20.73
C HIS A 30 10.52 15.65 -20.40
N SER A 31 11.65 14.96 -20.41
CA SER A 31 12.98 15.53 -20.33
C SER A 31 13.28 16.41 -21.56
N LYS A 32 14.33 17.23 -21.52
CA LYS A 32 14.74 18.09 -22.65
C LYS A 32 15.07 17.31 -23.92
N ASP A 33 15.48 16.05 -23.77
CA ASP A 33 15.75 15.12 -24.87
C ASP A 33 14.49 14.41 -25.39
N GLY A 34 13.32 14.78 -24.88
CA GLY A 34 12.04 14.19 -25.26
C GLY A 34 11.74 12.84 -24.60
N THR A 35 12.62 12.30 -23.76
CA THR A 35 12.36 11.04 -23.06
C THR A 35 11.33 11.24 -21.94
N PRO A 36 10.45 10.26 -21.68
CA PRO A 36 9.50 10.35 -20.59
C PRO A 36 10.23 10.31 -19.23
N MET A 37 9.64 10.93 -18.21
CA MET A 37 10.13 10.80 -16.85
C MET A 37 10.24 9.33 -16.43
N LYS A 38 11.28 9.03 -15.64
CA LYS A 38 11.49 7.69 -15.09
C LYS A 38 10.51 7.45 -13.95
N MET A 39 9.43 6.73 -14.23
CA MET A 39 8.46 6.32 -13.23
C MET A 39 8.82 4.92 -12.73
N GLY A 40 9.38 4.85 -11.52
CA GLY A 40 9.55 3.57 -10.83
C GLY A 40 8.20 2.99 -10.42
N ALA A 41 8.17 1.69 -10.14
CA ALA A 41 6.99 1.08 -9.54
C ALA A 41 6.68 1.71 -8.18
N TRP A 42 5.53 2.37 -8.08
CA TRP A 42 5.01 2.95 -6.84
C TRP A 42 3.70 2.27 -6.47
N SER A 43 3.79 1.15 -5.77
CA SER A 43 2.61 0.42 -5.31
C SER A 43 1.94 1.15 -4.14
N PRO A 44 0.59 1.14 -4.02
CA PRO A 44 -0.12 1.77 -2.90
C PRO A 44 0.24 1.18 -1.53
N LEU A 45 0.60 -0.11 -1.51
CA LEU A 45 1.18 -0.81 -0.36
C LEU A 45 2.54 -1.38 -0.73
N ALA A 46 3.47 -1.39 0.21
CA ALA A 46 4.76 -2.03 0.07
C ALA A 46 4.56 -3.55 -0.17
N VAL A 47 5.23 -4.06 -1.21
CA VAL A 47 5.17 -5.48 -1.60
C VAL A 47 6.44 -6.19 -1.18
N ASP A 48 7.58 -5.74 -1.71
CA ASP A 48 8.88 -6.39 -1.51
C ASP A 48 9.83 -5.57 -0.62
N LYS A 49 9.65 -4.24 -0.58
CA LYS A 49 10.57 -3.33 0.11
C LYS A 49 9.86 -2.06 0.55
N VAL A 50 9.98 -1.77 1.85
CA VAL A 50 9.65 -0.49 2.48
C VAL A 50 10.72 0.54 2.10
N ARG A 51 10.32 1.67 1.52
CA ARG A 51 11.25 2.67 0.99
C ARG A 51 11.44 3.89 1.90
N TYR A 52 10.47 4.20 2.76
CA TYR A 52 10.49 5.37 3.63
C TYR A 52 9.66 5.15 4.90
N VAL A 53 9.87 6.01 5.91
CA VAL A 53 9.06 6.00 7.14
C VAL A 53 7.63 6.46 6.81
N GLY A 54 6.65 5.63 7.16
CA GLY A 54 5.24 5.86 6.82
C GLY A 54 4.81 5.24 5.48
N ASP A 55 5.67 4.45 4.84
CA ASP A 55 5.27 3.61 3.70
C ASP A 55 4.29 2.54 4.19
N ALA A 56 3.11 2.49 3.58
CA ALA A 56 2.02 1.64 4.04
C ALA A 56 2.30 0.18 3.67
N VAL A 57 2.21 -0.74 4.62
CA VAL A 57 2.58 -2.15 4.44
C VAL A 57 1.35 -3.07 4.37
N VAL A 58 0.32 -2.75 5.15
CA VAL A 58 -0.94 -3.50 5.22
C VAL A 58 -2.12 -2.55 5.41
N ILE A 59 -3.31 -3.03 5.07
CA ILE A 59 -4.59 -2.38 5.40
C ILE A 59 -5.35 -3.31 6.33
N VAL A 60 -5.80 -2.80 7.46
CA VAL A 60 -6.70 -3.52 8.36
C VAL A 60 -8.12 -2.99 8.19
N VAL A 61 -9.06 -3.90 7.91
CA VAL A 61 -10.49 -3.59 7.80
C VAL A 61 -11.19 -4.16 9.02
N ALA A 62 -11.94 -3.32 9.73
CA ALA A 62 -12.70 -3.69 10.91
C ALA A 62 -14.03 -2.92 10.98
N ASP A 63 -14.94 -3.38 11.83
CA ASP A 63 -16.27 -2.77 12.01
C ASP A 63 -16.21 -1.32 12.52
N THR A 64 -15.18 -1.00 13.30
CA THR A 64 -14.96 0.36 13.84
C THR A 64 -13.52 0.82 13.64
N LYS A 65 -13.34 2.14 13.57
CA LYS A 65 -12.02 2.77 13.48
C LYS A 65 -11.10 2.40 14.66
N GLY A 66 -11.66 2.26 15.87
CA GLY A 66 -10.90 1.88 17.07
C GLY A 66 -10.32 0.48 16.93
N GLN A 67 -11.18 -0.49 16.61
CA GLN A 67 -10.76 -1.88 16.39
C GLN A 67 -9.74 -2.00 15.25
N ALA A 68 -9.93 -1.27 14.14
CA ALA A 68 -8.96 -1.28 13.04
C ALA A 68 -7.59 -0.77 13.47
N ARG A 69 -7.55 0.29 14.29
CA ARG A 69 -6.29 0.86 14.79
C ARG A 69 -5.60 -0.09 15.77
N ASP A 70 -6.33 -0.60 16.76
CA ASP A 70 -5.78 -1.54 17.75
C ASP A 70 -5.24 -2.79 17.06
N ALA A 71 -5.96 -3.29 16.05
CA ALA A 71 -5.52 -4.41 15.24
C ALA A 71 -4.31 -4.09 14.37
N ALA A 72 -4.25 -2.89 13.78
CA ALA A 72 -3.08 -2.45 13.02
C ALA A 72 -1.81 -2.36 13.89
N GLU A 73 -1.93 -1.95 15.15
CA GLU A 73 -0.82 -1.91 16.11
C GLU A 73 -0.34 -3.31 16.53
N ALA A 74 -1.18 -4.34 16.40
CA ALA A 74 -0.84 -5.72 16.70
C ALA A 74 -0.25 -6.51 15.52
N VAL A 75 -0.20 -5.92 14.31
CA VAL A 75 0.38 -6.58 13.13
C VAL A 75 1.91 -6.60 13.23
N GLU A 76 2.50 -7.79 13.13
CA GLU A 76 3.93 -7.98 12.95
C GLU A 76 4.27 -7.96 11.44
N ILE A 77 5.30 -7.19 11.06
CA ILE A 77 5.67 -6.88 9.66
C ILE A 77 6.96 -7.59 9.24
#